data_AF-A0A928HM75-F1
#
_entry.id   AF-A0A928HM75-F1
#
_cell.length_a   1.000
_cell.length_b   1.000
_cell.length_c   1.000
_cell.angle_alpha   90.00
_cell.angle_beta   90.00
_cell.angle_gamma   90.00
#
_symmetry.space_group_name_H-M   'P 1'
#
loop_
_entity.id
_entity.type
_entity.pdbx_description
1 polymer ?
#
loop_
_entity_poly.entity_id
_entity_poly.type
_entity_poly.pdbx_seq_one_letter_code
_entity_poly.pdbx_strand_id
1 'polypeptide(L)'
;MKKLLTLTTVGAILSAPAFAVQKCVTYDSSATTCATDQPVLYYLGKSEWTGTCTTNGVAVPIVGVGKCSSTSGAISSPKYQTSLAISQNHLNNKYCYCRVISPFVSNWVYAFAPTVSDTSTCEYSCANQCANALNEASSSYPPWFKAFLFQGLSD
;
A
#
# COMPACT_ATOMS: atom_id res chain seq x y z
N MET A 1 -21.67 12.84 -61.41
CA MET A 1 -20.34 12.72 -60.76
C MET A 1 -20.50 13.13 -59.30
N LYS A 2 -20.19 12.20 -58.39
CA LYS A 2 -20.33 12.32 -56.92
C LYS A 2 -19.21 13.21 -56.37
N LYS A 3 -19.53 14.14 -55.45
CA LYS A 3 -18.59 14.60 -54.41
C LYS A 3 -19.34 14.73 -53.09
N LEU A 4 -19.22 13.66 -52.31
CA LEU A 4 -19.61 13.54 -50.92
C LEU A 4 -18.49 14.24 -50.10
N LEU A 5 -18.80 15.35 -49.43
CA LEU A 5 -17.89 15.94 -48.43
C LEU A 5 -18.23 15.31 -47.07
N THR A 6 -17.42 14.35 -46.65
CA THR A 6 -17.37 13.83 -45.30
C THR A 6 -16.60 14.82 -44.42
N LEU A 7 -17.30 15.45 -43.48
CA LEU A 7 -16.71 16.33 -42.47
C LEU A 7 -16.30 15.46 -41.27
N THR A 8 -15.02 15.08 -41.22
CA THR A 8 -14.46 14.29 -40.11
C THR A 8 -14.25 15.21 -38.91
N THR A 9 -15.12 15.11 -37.91
CA THR A 9 -14.92 15.71 -36.58
C THR A 9 -13.71 15.07 -35.92
N VAL A 10 -12.60 15.82 -35.86
CA VAL A 10 -11.45 15.51 -35.01
C VAL A 10 -11.88 15.75 -33.56
N GLY A 11 -12.28 14.68 -32.88
CA GLY A 11 -12.49 14.69 -31.44
C GLY A 11 -11.16 14.95 -30.75
N ALA A 12 -11.01 16.15 -30.18
CA ALA A 12 -9.91 16.47 -29.29
C ALA A 12 -10.00 15.53 -28.08
N ILE A 13 -9.10 14.56 -28.01
CA ILE A 13 -8.88 13.74 -26.83
C ILE A 13 -8.31 14.70 -25.78
N LEU A 14 -9.17 15.20 -24.91
CA LEU A 14 -8.81 15.86 -23.67
C LEU A 14 -8.12 14.80 -22.80
N SER A 15 -6.81 14.64 -22.96
CA SER A 15 -5.99 13.93 -21.99
C SER A 15 -6.00 14.74 -20.70
N ALA A 16 -6.93 14.41 -19.80
CA ALA A 16 -6.84 14.87 -18.43
C ALA A 16 -5.45 14.49 -17.89
N PRO A 17 -4.77 15.39 -17.15
CA PRO A 17 -3.51 15.03 -16.52
C PRO A 17 -3.77 13.84 -15.59
N ALA A 18 -3.01 12.76 -15.77
CA ALA A 18 -3.17 11.48 -15.07
C ALA A 18 -3.24 11.60 -13.53
N PHE A 19 -2.75 12.72 -12.99
CA PHE A 19 -2.74 13.04 -11.56
C PHE A 19 -4.10 13.49 -11.00
N ALA A 20 -5.03 13.97 -11.83
CA ALA A 20 -6.36 14.41 -11.38
C ALA A 20 -7.35 13.26 -11.23
N VAL A 21 -7.16 12.17 -11.98
CA VAL A 21 -8.04 10.98 -11.96
C VAL A 21 -7.74 10.07 -10.76
N GLN A 22 -6.54 10.16 -10.18
CA GLN A 22 -6.12 9.32 -9.04
C GLN A 22 -6.90 9.58 -7.74
N LYS A 23 -7.58 10.72 -7.60
CA LYS A 23 -8.48 10.98 -6.46
C LYS A 23 -9.83 10.28 -6.54
N CYS A 24 -10.16 9.64 -7.67
CA CYS A 24 -11.46 9.00 -7.89
C CYS A 24 -11.43 7.47 -7.85
N VAL A 25 -10.27 6.86 -7.54
CA VAL A 25 -10.21 5.40 -7.38
C VAL A 25 -10.63 5.06 -5.96
N THR A 26 -11.87 4.60 -5.84
CA THR A 26 -12.44 4.14 -4.57
C THR A 26 -11.94 2.72 -4.30
N TYR A 27 -11.65 2.42 -3.03
CA TYR A 27 -11.23 1.07 -2.65
C TYR A 27 -12.47 0.20 -2.43
N ASP A 28 -12.66 -0.78 -3.32
CA ASP A 28 -13.63 -1.86 -3.14
C ASP A 28 -12.88 -3.14 -2.76
N SER A 29 -13.04 -3.61 -1.52
CA SER A 29 -12.39 -4.82 -1.03
C SER A 29 -12.73 -6.09 -1.83
N SER A 30 -13.86 -6.11 -2.54
CA SER A 30 -14.32 -7.24 -3.35
C SER A 30 -13.78 -7.24 -4.79
N ALA A 31 -13.42 -6.05 -5.31
CA ALA A 31 -12.93 -5.86 -6.68
C ALA A 31 -11.45 -5.43 -6.76
N THR A 32 -10.82 -5.17 -5.61
CA THR A 32 -9.41 -4.73 -5.55
C THR A 32 -8.47 -5.91 -5.34
N THR A 33 -7.63 -6.16 -6.35
CA THR A 33 -6.52 -7.10 -6.25
C THR A 33 -5.20 -6.35 -6.20
N CYS A 34 -4.26 -6.78 -5.39
CA CYS A 34 -2.95 -6.13 -5.29
C CYS A 34 -1.83 -7.14 -5.52
N ALA A 35 -0.76 -6.68 -6.16
CA ALA A 35 0.44 -7.46 -6.44
C ALA A 35 1.71 -6.64 -6.10
N THR A 36 2.78 -7.35 -5.76
CA THR A 36 4.15 -6.83 -5.68
C THR A 36 5.04 -7.78 -6.45
N ASP A 37 5.86 -7.23 -7.34
CA ASP A 37 6.82 -7.99 -8.14
C ASP A 37 8.26 -7.86 -7.61
N GLN A 38 8.43 -7.20 -6.46
CA GLN A 38 9.76 -6.94 -5.91
C GLN A 38 10.30 -8.16 -5.14
N PRO A 39 11.53 -8.64 -5.45
CA PRO A 39 12.17 -9.69 -4.68
C PRO A 39 12.56 -9.20 -3.28
N VAL A 40 12.69 -10.10 -2.30
CA VAL A 40 13.08 -9.75 -0.92
C VAL A 40 14.33 -8.86 -0.85
N LEU A 41 15.32 -9.11 -1.72
CA LEU A 41 16.58 -8.34 -1.78
C LEU A 41 16.37 -6.86 -2.16
N TYR A 42 15.27 -6.52 -2.84
CA TYR A 42 14.93 -5.14 -3.19
C TYR A 42 14.80 -4.24 -1.96
N TYR A 43 14.36 -4.81 -0.84
CA TYR A 43 14.08 -4.08 0.39
C TYR A 43 15.31 -3.87 1.27
N LEU A 44 16.43 -4.56 1.02
CA LEU A 44 17.62 -4.45 1.87
C LEU A 44 18.05 -2.99 2.05
N GLY A 45 18.09 -2.54 3.32
CA GLY A 45 18.43 -1.17 3.68
C GLY A 45 17.35 -0.13 3.39
N LYS A 46 16.13 -0.53 3.01
CA LYS A 46 15.00 0.36 2.71
C LYS A 46 13.86 0.16 3.68
N SER A 47 13.16 1.23 4.02
CA SER A 47 11.85 1.16 4.67
C SER A 47 10.68 1.22 3.68
N GLU A 48 10.95 1.51 2.41
CA GLU A 48 9.91 1.70 1.39
C GLU A 48 9.46 0.37 0.79
N TRP A 49 8.17 0.28 0.52
CA TRP A 49 7.58 -0.83 -0.22
C TRP A 49 6.68 -0.36 -1.34
N THR A 50 6.57 -1.17 -2.38
CA THR A 50 5.81 -0.85 -3.58
C THR A 50 4.88 -2.00 -3.94
N GLY A 51 3.80 -1.68 -4.62
CA GLY A 51 2.88 -2.65 -5.20
C GLY A 51 1.97 -1.98 -6.21
N THR A 52 1.16 -2.77 -6.89
CA THR A 52 0.14 -2.28 -7.80
C THR A 52 -1.19 -2.87 -7.37
N CYS A 53 -2.16 -2.02 -7.09
CA CYS A 53 -3.53 -2.44 -6.81
C CYS A 53 -4.41 -2.13 -8.02
N THR A 54 -5.15 -3.12 -8.49
CA THR A 54 -6.11 -2.98 -9.58
C THR A 54 -7.51 -3.05 -9.02
N THR A 55 -8.27 -1.98 -9.22
CA THR A 55 -9.70 -1.88 -8.84
C THR A 55 -10.49 -1.55 -10.08
N ASN A 56 -11.54 -2.32 -10.39
CA ASN A 56 -12.40 -2.11 -11.57
C ASN A 56 -11.61 -1.98 -12.89
N GLY A 57 -10.51 -2.74 -13.04
CA GLY A 57 -9.64 -2.71 -14.22
C GLY A 57 -8.65 -1.53 -14.28
N VAL A 58 -8.66 -0.63 -13.30
CA VAL A 58 -7.71 0.48 -13.18
C VAL A 58 -6.58 0.09 -12.25
N ALA A 59 -5.36 -0.02 -12.80
CA ALA A 59 -4.15 -0.30 -12.02
C ALA A 59 -3.58 1.01 -11.44
N VAL A 60 -3.36 1.01 -10.13
CA VAL A 60 -2.79 2.14 -9.38
C VAL A 60 -1.51 1.69 -8.69
N PRO A 61 -0.37 2.34 -8.98
CA PRO A 61 0.84 2.08 -8.23
C PRO A 61 0.71 2.62 -6.81
N ILE A 62 1.06 1.78 -5.85
CA ILE A 62 1.08 2.07 -4.42
C ILE A 62 2.53 2.16 -3.99
N VAL A 63 2.87 3.24 -3.28
CA VAL A 63 4.13 3.37 -2.56
C VAL A 63 3.81 3.55 -1.09
N GLY A 64 4.46 2.76 -0.25
CA GLY A 64 4.31 2.84 1.18
C GLY A 64 5.63 2.72 1.92
N VAL A 65 5.55 2.83 3.23
CA VAL A 65 6.67 2.66 4.15
C VAL A 65 6.31 1.67 5.25
N GLY A 66 7.28 0.86 5.63
CA GLY A 66 7.26 -0.04 6.78
C GLY A 66 8.16 0.52 7.88
N LYS A 67 7.64 0.62 9.10
CA LYS A 67 8.39 1.09 10.26
C LYS A 67 8.10 0.23 11.47
N CYS A 68 9.09 0.17 12.35
CA CYS A 68 9.01 -0.58 13.59
C CYS A 68 8.53 0.31 14.72
N SER A 69 7.69 -0.25 15.59
CA SER A 69 7.07 0.43 16.71
C SER A 69 7.27 -0.41 17.98
N SER A 70 7.26 0.27 19.13
CA SER A 70 7.21 -0.38 20.44
C SER A 70 5.81 -0.86 20.81
N THR A 71 4.80 -0.45 20.04
CA THR A 71 3.41 -0.74 20.34
C THR A 71 2.97 -2.04 19.67
N SER A 72 2.69 -3.06 20.48
CA SER A 72 2.16 -4.33 19.99
C SER A 72 0.81 -4.16 19.29
N GLY A 73 0.62 -4.88 18.19
CA GLY A 73 -0.70 -5.15 17.61
C GLY A 73 -1.06 -6.61 17.76
N ALA A 74 -2.28 -6.98 17.35
CA ALA A 74 -2.73 -8.36 17.32
C ALA A 74 -3.25 -8.68 15.93
N ILE A 75 -2.92 -9.85 15.38
CA ILE A 75 -3.44 -10.27 14.07
C ILE A 75 -4.97 -10.40 14.10
N SER A 76 -5.53 -10.79 15.25
CA SER A 76 -6.97 -10.96 15.47
C SER A 76 -7.76 -9.68 15.68
N SER A 77 -7.11 -8.53 15.88
CA SER A 77 -7.80 -7.27 16.15
C SER A 77 -7.15 -6.10 15.41
N PRO A 78 -7.93 -5.31 14.63
CA PRO A 78 -7.41 -4.15 13.94
C PRO A 78 -6.65 -3.22 14.87
N LYS A 79 -5.43 -2.86 14.46
CA LYS A 79 -4.69 -1.79 15.12
C LYS A 79 -4.13 -0.84 14.08
N TYR A 80 -4.63 0.38 14.12
CA TYR A 80 -4.10 1.48 13.34
C TYR A 80 -3.84 2.69 14.24
N GLN A 81 -2.88 3.52 13.85
CA GLN A 81 -2.44 4.69 14.62
C GLN A 81 -2.10 5.83 13.68
N THR A 82 -2.31 7.06 14.13
CA THR A 82 -1.89 8.27 13.39
C THR A 82 -0.40 8.54 13.54
N SER A 83 0.22 8.05 14.60
CA SER A 83 1.65 8.15 14.89
C SER A 83 2.17 6.84 15.49
N LEU A 84 3.47 6.57 15.35
CA LEU A 84 4.12 5.40 15.94
C LEU A 84 4.84 5.76 17.22
N ALA A 85 4.65 4.97 18.26
CA ALA A 85 5.49 5.03 19.45
C ALA A 85 6.83 4.32 19.19
N ILE A 86 7.93 5.02 19.46
CA ILE A 86 9.29 4.50 19.33
C ILE A 86 9.93 4.49 20.71
N SER A 87 10.40 3.32 21.16
CA SER A 87 11.15 3.20 22.41
C SER A 87 12.61 3.58 22.19
N GLN A 88 13.22 4.21 23.21
CA GLN A 88 14.67 4.42 23.26
C GLN A 88 15.42 3.09 23.38
N ASN A 89 14.82 2.09 24.02
CA ASN A 89 15.34 0.73 23.97
C ASN A 89 14.94 0.12 22.62
N HIS A 90 15.88 0.11 21.70
CA HIS A 90 15.70 -0.34 20.34
C HIS A 90 15.10 -1.76 20.27
N LEU A 91 15.50 -2.67 21.18
CA LEU A 91 14.96 -4.05 21.25
C LEU A 91 13.44 -4.13 21.42
N ASN A 92 12.79 -3.07 21.91
CA ASN A 92 11.34 -3.01 22.03
C ASN A 92 10.63 -2.65 20.72
N ASN A 93 11.33 -2.05 19.76
CA ASN A 93 10.76 -1.62 18.47
C ASN A 93 10.72 -2.78 17.48
N LYS A 94 9.90 -3.79 17.78
CA LYS A 94 9.82 -5.05 17.02
C LYS A 94 8.47 -5.28 16.35
N TYR A 95 7.55 -4.33 16.41
CA TYR A 95 6.21 -4.47 15.80
C TYR A 95 6.16 -3.68 14.50
N CYS A 96 5.89 -4.35 13.39
CA CYS A 96 5.85 -3.73 12.08
C CYS A 96 4.50 -3.07 11.81
N TYR A 97 4.58 -1.81 11.42
CA TYR A 97 3.47 -1.03 10.90
C TYR A 97 3.76 -0.58 9.49
N CYS A 98 2.71 -0.58 8.67
CA CYS A 98 2.75 -0.20 7.27
C CYS A 98 1.88 1.01 7.05
N ARG A 99 2.26 1.85 6.08
CA ARG A 99 1.48 3.02 5.68
C ARG A 99 1.67 3.28 4.19
N VAL A 100 0.61 3.64 3.48
CA VAL A 100 0.69 4.16 2.11
C VAL A 100 1.05 5.65 2.17
N ILE A 101 1.99 6.06 1.32
CA ILE A 101 2.40 7.46 1.15
C ILE A 101 2.07 8.01 -0.25
N SER A 102 1.76 7.13 -1.20
CA SER A 102 1.30 7.50 -2.53
C SER A 102 0.36 6.40 -3.09
N PRO A 103 -0.75 6.76 -3.74
CA PRO A 103 -1.17 8.12 -4.14
C PRO A 103 -1.90 8.92 -3.05
N PHE A 104 -2.19 8.28 -1.92
CA PHE A 104 -2.81 8.91 -0.75
C PHE A 104 -2.00 8.54 0.49
N VAL A 105 -2.34 9.16 1.62
CA VAL A 105 -1.62 8.93 2.87
C VAL A 105 -2.55 8.20 3.85
N SER A 106 -2.27 6.94 4.16
CA SER A 106 -3.08 6.14 5.09
C SER A 106 -2.73 6.43 6.56
N ASN A 107 -3.45 5.82 7.50
CA ASN A 107 -2.95 5.63 8.86
C ASN A 107 -1.85 4.55 8.88
N TRP A 108 -1.09 4.47 9.98
CA TRP A 108 -0.23 3.34 10.23
C TRP A 108 -1.06 2.13 10.60
N VAL A 109 -0.88 1.01 9.92
CA VAL A 109 -1.63 -0.23 10.13
C VAL A 109 -0.67 -1.31 10.59
N TYR A 110 -0.98 -1.95 11.70
CA TYR A 110 -0.19 -3.08 12.19
C TYR A 110 -0.25 -4.23 11.17
N ALA A 111 0.90 -4.72 10.77
CA ALA A 111 0.99 -5.89 9.89
C ALA A 111 1.37 -7.14 10.69
N PHE A 112 2.50 -7.14 11.37
CA PHE A 112 3.02 -8.33 12.05
C PHE A 112 4.12 -7.97 13.05
N ALA A 113 4.57 -8.96 13.83
CA ALA A 113 5.74 -8.84 14.70
C ALA A 113 6.83 -9.77 14.17
N PRO A 114 7.88 -9.27 13.49
CA PRO A 114 9.00 -10.10 13.07
C PRO A 114 9.68 -10.79 14.25
N THR A 115 10.13 -12.02 14.04
CA THR A 115 11.07 -12.71 14.95
C THR A 115 12.50 -12.21 14.71
N VAL A 116 12.70 -10.90 14.55
CA VAL A 116 14.04 -10.30 14.39
C VAL A 116 14.42 -9.60 15.68
N SER A 117 15.63 -9.87 16.17
CA SER A 117 16.16 -9.35 17.43
C SER A 117 16.79 -7.96 17.31
N ASP A 118 17.06 -7.48 16.09
CA ASP A 118 17.80 -6.22 15.85
C ASP A 118 16.97 -5.19 15.09
N THR A 119 16.99 -3.94 15.57
CA THR A 119 16.27 -2.82 14.96
C THR A 119 16.79 -2.38 13.60
N SER A 120 18.07 -2.62 13.32
CA SER A 120 18.70 -2.28 12.04
C SER A 120 18.13 -3.11 10.88
N THR A 121 17.65 -4.33 11.17
CA THR A 121 17.02 -5.20 10.18
C THR A 121 15.50 -5.07 10.15
N CYS A 122 14.94 -4.42 11.17
CA CYS A 122 13.52 -4.34 11.36
C CYS A 122 12.84 -3.52 10.25
N GLU A 123 13.40 -2.39 9.83
CA GLU A 123 12.74 -1.54 8.80
C GLU A 123 12.59 -2.23 7.45
N TYR A 124 13.65 -2.88 6.95
CA TYR A 124 13.55 -3.63 5.68
C TYR A 124 12.68 -4.87 5.82
N SER A 125 12.72 -5.54 6.97
CA SER A 125 11.85 -6.66 7.26
C SER A 125 10.39 -6.21 7.20
N CYS A 126 10.06 -5.07 7.82
CA CYS A 126 8.74 -4.48 7.72
C CYS A 126 8.39 -4.13 6.28
N ALA A 127 9.28 -3.48 5.51
CA ALA A 127 9.00 -3.13 4.11
C ALA A 127 8.64 -4.35 3.26
N ASN A 128 9.47 -5.39 3.29
CA ASN A 128 9.23 -6.65 2.59
C ASN A 128 7.88 -7.27 2.98
N GLN A 129 7.57 -7.25 4.26
CA GLN A 129 6.39 -7.88 4.81
C GLN A 129 5.12 -7.04 4.61
N CYS A 130 5.23 -5.71 4.55
CA CYS A 130 4.17 -4.82 4.12
C CYS A 130 3.79 -5.08 2.66
N ALA A 131 4.78 -5.27 1.80
CA ALA A 131 4.55 -5.63 0.40
C ALA A 131 3.84 -7.00 0.28
N ASN A 132 4.29 -8.00 1.05
CA ASN A 132 3.65 -9.31 1.06
C ASN A 132 2.24 -9.28 1.67
N ALA A 133 2.02 -8.47 2.72
CA ALA A 133 0.71 -8.25 3.33
C ALA A 133 -0.26 -7.58 2.35
N LEU A 134 0.23 -6.69 1.48
CA LEU A 134 -0.56 -6.09 0.42
C LEU A 134 -1.07 -7.15 -0.57
N ASN A 135 -0.28 -8.18 -0.87
CA ASN A 135 -0.69 -9.27 -1.76
C ASN A 135 -1.64 -10.28 -1.10
N GLU A 136 -1.84 -10.23 0.22
CA GLU A 136 -2.62 -11.22 0.98
C GLU A 136 -2.22 -12.69 0.73
N ALA A 137 -1.01 -12.93 0.21
CA ALA A 137 -0.58 -14.25 -0.25
C ALA A 137 -0.31 -15.26 0.88
N SER A 138 -0.48 -14.86 2.15
CA SER A 138 -0.22 -15.73 3.31
C SER A 138 -1.21 -15.51 4.45
N SER A 139 -1.56 -16.61 5.13
CA SER A 139 -2.33 -16.62 6.38
C SER A 139 -1.61 -15.96 7.58
N SER A 140 -0.36 -15.52 7.40
CA SER A 140 0.42 -14.86 8.45
C SER A 140 0.11 -13.37 8.59
N TYR A 141 -0.67 -12.81 7.65
CA TYR A 141 -1.07 -11.40 7.68
C TYR A 141 -2.51 -11.21 8.18
N PRO A 142 -2.81 -10.07 8.84
CA PRO A 142 -4.15 -9.81 9.31
C PRO A 142 -5.13 -9.68 8.13
N PRO A 143 -6.27 -10.37 8.13
CA PRO A 143 -7.22 -10.35 7.02
C PRO A 143 -7.88 -8.97 6.82
N TRP A 144 -7.80 -8.11 7.82
CA TRP A 144 -8.29 -6.73 7.78
C TRP A 144 -7.22 -5.73 7.33
N PHE A 145 -5.97 -6.16 7.12
CA PHE A 145 -4.85 -5.25 6.84
C PHE A 145 -5.12 -4.31 5.67
N LYS A 146 -5.50 -4.86 4.50
CA LYS A 146 -5.80 -4.05 3.31
C LYS A 146 -6.96 -3.07 3.56
N ALA A 147 -8.05 -3.52 4.14
CA ALA A 147 -9.20 -2.66 4.42
C ALA A 147 -8.84 -1.44 5.28
N PHE A 148 -7.99 -1.62 6.31
CA PHE A 148 -7.52 -0.52 7.13
C PHE A 148 -6.43 0.32 6.46
N LEU A 149 -5.61 -0.30 5.60
CA LEU A 149 -4.57 0.40 4.85
C LEU A 149 -5.18 1.39 3.83
N PHE A 150 -6.33 1.04 3.26
CA PHE A 150 -7.10 1.89 2.35
C PHE A 150 -8.24 2.64 3.05
N GLN A 151 -8.29 2.64 4.39
CA GLN A 151 -9.31 3.37 5.15
C GLN A 151 -9.14 4.88 4.91
N GLY A 152 -10.12 5.48 4.24
CA GLY A 152 -10.07 6.87 3.75
C GLY A 152 -10.13 6.99 2.21
N LEU A 153 -10.07 5.87 1.48
CA LEU A 153 -10.42 5.77 0.06
C LEU A 153 -11.75 5.04 -0.20
N SER A 154 -12.37 4.48 0.83
CA SER A 154 -13.72 3.91 0.74
C SER A 154 -14.75 5.03 0.57
N ASP A 155 -15.71 4.84 -0.32
CA ASP A 155 -16.87 5.72 -0.51
C ASP A 155 -17.61 6.04 0.80
#